data_AF-A0A948W9Y9-F1
#
_entry.id   AF-A0A948W9Y9-F1
#
_cell.length_a   1.000
_cell.length_b   1.000
_cell.length_c   1.000
_cell.angle_alpha   90.00
_cell.angle_beta   90.00
_cell.angle_gamma   90.00
#
_symmetry.space_group_name_H-M   'P 1'
#
loop_
_entity.id
_entity.type
_entity.pdbx_description
1 polymer ?
#
loop_
_entity_poly.entity_id
_entity_poly.type
_entity_poly.pdbx_seq_one_letter_code
_entity_poly.pdbx_strand_id
1 'polypeptide(L)' 'MLIHSFTIEVLSPTRTNWRFYEAIEDSLEAVQSHVYCIRKAFPDFAVRAIDSANGQIVSMLKGQYADD' A
#
# COMPACT_ATOMS: atom_id res chain seq x y z
N MET A 1 9.69 19.43 1.45
CA MET A 1 9.05 18.13 1.12
C MET A 1 7.56 18.37 1.06
N LEU A 2 6.89 18.03 -0.04
CA LEU A 2 5.43 18.19 -0.12
C LEU A 2 4.77 17.04 0.64
N ILE A 3 3.85 17.37 1.53
CA ILE A 3 3.07 16.41 2.32
C ILE A 3 1.76 16.18 1.57
N HIS A 4 1.42 14.92 1.36
CA HIS A 4 0.21 14.46 0.68
C HIS A 4 -0.51 13.43 1.54
N SER A 5 -1.82 13.32 1.37
CA SER A 5 -2.62 12.27 2.00
C SER A 5 -2.61 11.03 1.12
N PHE A 6 -2.30 9.88 1.72
CA PHE A 6 -2.31 8.59 1.07
C PHE A 6 -3.18 7.61 1.84
N THR A 7 -3.89 6.75 1.11
CA THR A 7 -4.57 5.60 1.66
C THR A 7 -3.73 4.35 1.40
N ILE A 8 -3.44 3.59 2.44
CA ILE A 8 -2.79 2.29 2.33
C ILE A 8 -3.85 1.20 2.36
N GLU A 9 -3.77 0.30 1.40
CA GLU A 9 -4.63 -0.87 1.34
C GLU A 9 -3.80 -2.14 1.25
N VAL A 10 -4.38 -3.21 1.79
CA VAL A 10 -3.79 -4.56 1.77
C VAL A 10 -4.74 -5.56 1.13
N LEU A 11 -4.16 -6.54 0.45
CA LEU A 11 -4.87 -7.69 -0.12
C LEU A 11 -4.25 -8.97 0.47
N SER A 12 -5.05 -9.69 1.23
CA SER A 12 -4.67 -11.02 1.77
C SER A 12 -4.73 -12.07 0.66
N PRO A 13 -3.87 -13.11 0.68
CA PRO A 13 -3.92 -14.23 -0.27
C PRO A 13 -5.28 -14.93 -0.34
N THR A 14 -6.02 -14.91 0.77
CA THR A 14 -7.31 -15.62 0.90
C THR A 14 -8.51 -14.76 0.50
N ARG A 15 -8.29 -13.51 0.10
CA ARG A 15 -9.34 -12.54 -0.21
C ARG A 15 -9.19 -12.03 -1.63
N THR A 16 -10.30 -11.67 -2.24
CA THR A 16 -10.35 -11.11 -3.60
C THR A 16 -10.35 -9.59 -3.63
N ASN A 17 -10.60 -8.94 -2.49
CA ASN A 17 -10.82 -7.50 -2.41
C ASN A 17 -9.76 -6.82 -1.54
N TRP A 18 -9.26 -5.68 -2.03
CA TRP A 18 -8.43 -4.75 -1.27
C TRP A 18 -9.20 -4.23 -0.05
N ARG A 19 -8.47 -4.03 1.04
CA ARG A 19 -9.02 -3.48 2.28
C ARG A 19 -8.19 -2.32 2.76
N PHE A 20 -8.88 -1.30 3.23
CA PHE A 20 -8.28 -0.21 3.99
C PHE A 20 -7.45 -0.77 5.15
N TYR A 21 -6.19 -0.33 5.23
CA TYR A 21 -5.29 -0.61 6.34
C TYR A 21 -5.11 0.63 7.19
N GLU A 22 -4.68 1.75 6.58
CA GLU A 22 -4.52 3.04 7.25
C GLU A 22 -4.51 4.20 6.25
N ALA A 23 -4.54 5.43 6.76
CA ALA A 23 -4.29 6.65 6.00
C ALA A 23 -3.11 7.40 6.60
N ILE A 24 -2.24 7.96 5.76
CA ILE A 24 -0.98 8.59 6.16
C ILE A 24 -0.84 9.93 5.45
N GLU A 25 -0.40 10.96 6.16
CA GLU A 25 0.03 12.22 5.58
C GLU A 25 1.56 12.30 5.62
N ASP A 26 2.19 12.16 4.47
CA ASP A 26 3.64 12.21 4.37
C ASP A 26 4.07 12.56 2.93
N SER A 27 5.35 12.47 2.66
CA SER A 27 5.95 12.48 1.34
C SER A 27 5.77 11.15 0.61
N LEU A 28 5.85 11.20 -0.72
CA LEU A 28 5.79 10.00 -1.55
C LEU A 28 6.89 8.98 -1.20
N GLU A 29 8.11 9.44 -0.95
CA GLU A 29 9.25 8.58 -0.61
C GLU A 29 9.07 7.87 0.74
N ALA A 30 8.59 8.58 1.75
CA ALA A 30 8.28 8.00 3.05
C ALA A 30 7.16 6.96 2.95
N VAL A 31 6.11 7.24 2.18
CA VAL A 31 5.02 6.28 1.95
C VAL A 31 5.49 5.04 1.19
N GLN A 32 6.36 5.19 0.18
CA GLN A 32 6.94 4.04 -0.52
C GLN A 32 7.76 3.16 0.43
N SER A 33 8.56 3.77 1.30
CA SER A 33 9.32 3.07 2.35
C SER A 33 8.40 2.37 3.34
N HIS A 34 7.30 3.02 3.72
CA HIS A 34 6.32 2.45 4.64
C HIS A 34 5.58 1.25 4.04
N VAL A 35 5.15 1.34 2.78
CA VAL A 35 4.57 0.20 2.04
C VAL A 35 5.52 -0.99 2.03
N TYR A 36 6.83 -0.75 1.84
CA TYR A 36 7.84 -1.79 1.94
C TYR A 36 7.92 -2.41 3.34
N CYS A 37 7.90 -1.61 4.41
CA CYS A 37 7.88 -2.08 5.79
C CYS A 37 6.66 -2.97 6.09
N ILE A 38 5.45 -2.54 5.70
CA ILE A 38 4.22 -3.34 5.86
C ILE A 38 4.37 -4.67 5.12
N ARG A 39 4.85 -4.64 3.88
CA ARG A 39 5.06 -5.83 3.06
C ARG A 39 6.07 -6.81 3.66
N LYS A 40 7.08 -6.32 4.40
CA LYS A 40 8.04 -7.14 5.13
C LYS A 40 7.44 -7.78 6.38
N ALA A 41 6.52 -7.08 7.07
CA ALA A 41 5.79 -7.62 8.22
C ALA A 41 4.74 -8.66 7.82
N PHE A 42 4.15 -8.53 6.63
CA PHE A 42 3.14 -9.45 6.10
C PHE A 42 3.55 -9.97 4.70
N PRO A 43 4.45 -10.97 4.63
CA PRO A 43 5.06 -11.39 3.37
C PRO A 43 4.10 -11.94 2.31
N ASP A 44 2.95 -12.43 2.72
CA ASP A 44 2.00 -13.02 1.78
C ASP A 44 1.02 -11.99 1.23
N PHE A 45 0.93 -10.80 1.83
CA PHE A 45 -0.06 -9.80 1.49
C PHE A 45 0.47 -8.90 0.37
N ALA A 46 -0.40 -8.51 -0.56
CA ALA A 46 -0.11 -7.37 -1.42
C ALA A 46 -0.44 -6.08 -0.66
N VAL A 47 0.35 -5.04 -0.89
CA VAL A 47 0.20 -3.73 -0.25
C VAL A 47 0.26 -2.67 -1.35
N ARG A 48 -0.65 -1.70 -1.31
CA ARG A 48 -0.63 -0.55 -2.22
C ARG A 48 -0.87 0.76 -1.46
N ALA A 49 -0.26 1.83 -1.97
CA ALA A 49 -0.56 3.19 -1.57
C ALA A 49 -1.28 3.92 -2.70
N ILE A 50 -2.33 4.64 -2.34
CA ILE A 50 -3.18 5.42 -3.24
C ILE A 50 -3.11 6.87 -2.80
N ASP A 51 -2.80 7.78 -3.71
CA ASP A 51 -2.91 9.22 -3.47
C ASP A 51 -4.39 9.59 -3.31
N SER A 52 -4.75 10.10 -2.13
CA SER A 52 -6.13 10.42 -1.77
C SER A 52 -6.72 11.56 -2.60
N ALA A 53 -5.89 12.41 -3.21
CA ALA A 53 -6.36 13.56 -3.98
C ALA A 53 -6.87 13.18 -5.38
N ASN A 54 -6.27 12.17 -5.99
CA ASN A 54 -6.52 11.81 -7.39
C ASN A 54 -6.85 10.31 -7.59
N GLY A 55 -6.78 9.49 -6.54
CA GLY A 55 -7.06 8.06 -6.59
C GLY A 55 -5.97 7.24 -7.30
N GLN A 56 -4.81 7.81 -7.61
CA GLN A 56 -3.74 7.10 -8.31
C GLN A 56 -2.97 6.17 -7.38
N ILE A 57 -2.67 4.96 -7.85
CA ILE A 57 -1.76 4.04 -7.16
C ILE A 57 -0.33 4.54 -7.37
N VAL A 58 0.31 4.99 -6.30
CA VAL A 58 1.67 5.56 -6.33
C VAL A 58 2.75 4.58 -5.88
N SER A 59 2.33 3.46 -5.25
CA SER A 59 3.21 2.35 -4.88
C SER A 59 2.39 1.07 -4.78
N MET A 60 2.93 -0.05 -5.26
CA MET A 60 2.32 -1.36 -5.13
C MET A 60 3.39 -2.44 -5.02
N LEU A 61 3.30 -3.24 -3.96
CA LEU A 61 4.11 -4.43 -3.78
C LEU A 61 3.21 -5.64 -3.72
N LYS A 62 3.38 -6.56 -4.67
CA LYS A 62 2.60 -7.80 -4.75
C LYS A 62 2.98 -8.78 -3.64
N GLY A 63 1.97 -9.47 -3.10
CA GLY A 63 2.17 -10.62 -2.21
C GLY A 63 2.88 -11.75 -2.94
N GLN A 64 3.50 -12.67 -2.20
CA GLN A 64 4.23 -13.80 -2.77
C GLN A 64 3.33 -14.76 -3.59
N TYR A 65 2.00 -14.61 -3.49
CA TYR A 65 0.97 -15.39 -4.17
C TYR A 65 -0.03 -14.55 -4.99
N ALA A 66 0.27 -13.26 -5.27
CA ALA A 66 -0.69 -12.41 -5.98
C ALA A 66 -0.73 -12.63 -7.51
N ASP A 67 0.05 -13.59 -8.04
CA ASP A 67 0.22 -13.87 -9.47
C ASP A 67 0.14 -15.39 -9.81
N ASP A 68 -0.68 -16.17 -9.07
CA ASP A 68 -1.08 -17.53 -9.49
C ASP A 68 -2.52 -17.56 -10.04
#